data_AF-A0A1I4G0D6-F1
#
_entry.id   AF-A0A1I4G0D6-F1
#
_cell.length_a   1.000
_cell.length_b   1.000
_cell.length_c   1.000
_cell.angle_alpha   90.00
_cell.angle_beta   90.00
_cell.angle_gamma   90.00
#
_symmetry.space_group_name_H-M   'P 1'
#
loop_
_entity.id
_entity.type
_entity.pdbx_description
1 polymer ?
#
loop_
_entity_poly.entity_id
_entity_poly.type
_entity_poly.pdbx_seq_one_letter_code
_entity_poly.pdbx_strand_id
1 'polypeptide(L)' 'MRLLRAGVDTSVIALWLGHEHIETTHVYLHADLELKERTLAKTTPANTAPGRYRPPDQLLAFLEAL' A
#
# COMPACT_ATOMS: atom_id res chain seq x y z
N MET A 1 7.21 -3.89 4.63
CA MET A 1 8.53 -3.83 5.31
C MET A 1 8.32 -3.24 6.72
N ARG A 2 8.87 -3.80 7.80
CA ARG A 2 8.57 -3.35 9.19
C ARG A 2 9.00 -1.90 9.47
N LEU A 3 10.15 -1.48 8.94
CA LEU A 3 10.67 -0.11 9.10
C LEU A 3 9.72 0.94 8.50
N LEU A 4 9.27 0.71 7.26
CA LEU A 4 8.32 1.59 6.59
C LEU A 4 6.99 1.70 7.36
N ARG A 5 6.49 0.57 7.89
CA ARG A 5 5.26 0.54 8.71
C ARG A 5 5.41 1.27 10.05
N ALA A 6 6.61 1.25 10.62
CA ALA A 6 6.95 2.02 11.82
C ALA A 6 7.13 3.52 11.56
N GLY A 7 6.96 3.98 10.31
CA GLY A 7 7.06 5.39 9.92
C GLY A 7 8.48 5.85 9.58
N VAL A 8 9.43 4.93 9.39
CA VAL A 8 10.77 5.28 8.93
C VAL A 8 10.73 5.66 7.44
N ASP A 9 11.29 6.82 7.12
CA ASP A 9 11.33 7.35 5.76
C ASP A 9 12.18 6.48 4.82
N THR A 10 11.83 6.46 3.52
CA THR A 10 12.53 5.63 2.53
C THR A 10 13.99 6.04 2.32
N SER A 11 14.34 7.32 2.50
CA SER A 11 15.74 7.77 2.46
C SER A 11 16.57 7.19 3.61
N VAL A 12 15.98 7.06 4.80
CA VAL A 12 16.63 6.46 5.97
C VAL A 12 16.79 4.96 5.79
N ILE A 13 15.78 4.29 5.21
CA ILE A 13 15.87 2.87 4.86
C ILE A 13 16.97 2.65 3.82
N ALA A 14 17.05 3.51 2.80
CA ALA A 14 18.09 3.44 1.77
C ALA A 14 19.49 3.57 2.39
N LEU A 15 19.67 4.54 3.29
CA LEU A 15 20.94 4.74 4.00
C LEU A 15 21.34 3.52 4.85
N TRP A 16 20.41 2.96 5.62
CA TRP A 16 20.70 1.80 6.48
C TRP A 16 20.97 0.51 5.71
N LEU A 17 20.38 0.35 4.52
CA LEU A 17 20.60 -0.81 3.65
C LEU A 17 21.77 -0.62 2.69
N GLY A 18 22.44 0.54 2.71
CA GLY A 18 23.58 0.82 1.83
C GLY A 18 23.18 1.04 0.37
N HIS A 19 21.96 1.48 0.11
CA HIS A 19 21.49 1.78 -1.23
C HIS A 19 22.05 3.13 -1.69
N GLU A 20 22.76 3.15 -2.82
CA GLU A 20 23.33 4.36 -3.42
C GLU A 20 22.25 5.34 -3.91
N HIS A 21 21.12 4.81 -4.37
CA HIS A 21 19.99 5.56 -4.89
C HIS A 21 18.72 5.24 -4.08
N ILE A 22 17.99 6.27 -3.66
CA ILE A 22 16.78 6.13 -2.82
C ILE A 22 15.68 5.36 -3.56
N GLU A 23 15.62 5.50 -4.89
CA GLU A 23 14.64 4.88 -5.79
C GLU A 23 14.60 3.36 -5.64
N THR A 24 15.71 2.72 -5.28
CA THR A 24 15.79 1.28 -5.05
C THR A 24 14.96 0.80 -3.86
N THR A 25 14.61 1.70 -2.92
CA THR A 25 13.69 1.41 -1.80
C THR A 25 12.22 1.68 -2.12
N HIS A 26 11.89 2.27 -3.28
CA HIS A 26 10.50 2.53 -3.68
C HIS A 26 9.67 1.25 -3.82
N VAL A 27 10.33 0.10 -4.07
CA VAL A 27 9.68 -1.21 -4.04
C VAL A 27 8.89 -1.45 -2.74
N TYR A 28 9.37 -0.90 -1.61
CA TYR A 28 8.69 -1.03 -0.32
C TYR A 28 7.42 -0.17 -0.22
N LEU A 29 7.38 0.98 -0.90
CA LEU A 29 6.16 1.81 -1.00
C LEU A 29 5.08 1.10 -1.81
N HIS A 30 5.47 0.45 -2.91
CA HIS A 30 4.52 -0.28 -3.74
C HIS A 30 3.94 -1.51 -3.04
N ALA A 31 4.71 -2.15 -2.16
CA ALA A 31 4.30 -3.35 -1.43
C ALA A 31 3.37 -3.07 -0.24
N ASP A 32 3.23 -1.82 0.21
CA ASP A 32 2.42 -1.49 1.40
C ASP A 32 1.01 -1.00 1.03
N LEU A 33 0.07 -1.95 0.95
CA LEU A 33 -1.33 -1.68 0.63
C LEU A 33 -2.03 -0.81 1.69
N GLU A 34 -1.69 -0.96 2.97
CA GLU A 34 -2.28 -0.15 4.06
C GLU A 34 -1.85 1.32 3.97
N LEU A 35 -0.59 1.57 3.62
CA LEU A 35 -0.11 2.93 3.35
C LEU A 35 -0.84 3.56 2.16
N LYS A 36 -1.05 2.81 1.07
CA LYS A 36 -1.83 3.27 -0.08
C LYS A 36 -3.27 3.60 0.29
N GLU A 37 -3.94 2.72 1.05
CA GLU A 37 -5.31 2.93 1.51
C GLU A 37 -5.43 4.18 2.39
N ARG A 38 -4.54 4.36 3.38
CA ARG A 38 -4.51 5.57 4.22
C ARG A 38 -4.26 6.85 3.43
N THR A 39 -3.44 6.76 2.38
CA THR A 39 -3.13 7.91 1.51
C THR A 39 -4.33 8.28 0.66
N LEU A 40 -4.99 7.28 0.06
CA LEU A 40 -6.24 7.46 -0.69
C LEU A 40 -7.37 8.02 0.18
N ALA A 41 -7.49 7.57 1.43
CA ALA A 41 -8.50 8.09 2.36
C ALA A 41 -8.33 9.58 2.70
N LYS A 42 -7.12 10.13 2.54
CA LYS A 42 -6.85 11.58 2.73
C LYS A 42 -7.20 12.41 1.50
N THR A 43 -7.51 11.79 0.37
CA THR A 43 -7.97 12.48 -0.84
C THR A 43 -9.49 12.54 -0.83
N THR A 44 -10.08 13.69 -1.11
CA THR A 44 -11.53 13.85 -1.23
C THR A 44 -11.98 13.36 -2.61
N PRO A 45 -12.72 12.24 -2.74
CA PRO A 45 -13.25 11.82 -4.02
C PRO A 45 -14.44 12.73 -4.36
N ALA A 46 -14.39 13.43 -5.50
CA ALA A 46 -15.39 14.44 -5.83
C ALA A 46 -16.82 13.89 -6.04
N ASN A 47 -17.00 12.57 -6.24
CA ASN A 47 -18.30 11.95 -6.50
C ASN A 47 -18.31 10.42 -6.25
N THR A 48 -17.74 9.94 -5.15
CA THR A 48 -17.73 8.48 -4.86
C THR A 48 -17.97 8.20 -3.38
N ALA A 49 -18.79 7.19 -3.12
CA ALA A 49 -19.00 6.70 -1.76
C ALA A 49 -17.68 6.13 -1.21
N PRO A 50 -17.13 6.70 -0.13
CA PRO A 50 -15.90 6.17 0.46
C PRO A 50 -16.16 4.79 1.07
N GLY A 51 -15.22 3.87 0.92
CA GLY A 51 -15.32 2.56 1.55
C GLY A 51 -14.41 1.51 0.93
N ARG A 52 -14.15 0.44 1.69
CA ARG A 52 -13.44 -0.73 1.21
C ARG A 52 -14.39 -1.58 0.37
N TYR A 53 -13.96 -1.97 -0.83
CA TYR A 53 -14.72 -2.87 -1.69
C TYR A 53 -15.09 -4.16 -0.94
N ARG A 54 -16.37 -4.52 -0.99
CA ARG A 54 -16.88 -5.79 -0.49
C ARG A 54 -17.27 -6.64 -1.69
N PRO A 55 -16.56 -7.74 -1.97
CA PRO A 55 -16.89 -8.62 -3.09
C PRO A 55 -18.26 -9.29 -2.84
N PRO A 56 -19.09 -9.46 -3.88
CA PRO A 56 -20.33 -10.22 -3.77
C PRO A 56 -20.03 -11.72 -3.60
N ASP A 57 -20.94 -12.45 -2.95
CA ASP A 57 -20.77 -13.88 -2.65
C ASP A 57 -20.49 -14.72 -3.90
N GLN A 58 -21.09 -14.36 -5.04
CA GLN A 58 -20.84 -15.05 -6.31
C GLN A 58 -19.39 -14.95 -6.78
N LEU A 59 -18.73 -13.80 -6.56
CA LEU A 59 -17.32 -13.61 -6.92
C LEU A 59 -16.41 -14.44 -6.00
N LEU A 60 -16.73 -14.48 -4.71
CA LEU A 60 -15.99 -15.30 -3.75
C LEU A 60 -16.11 -16.79 -4.08
N ALA A 61 -17.33 -17.26 -4.35
CA ALA A 61 -17.58 -18.65 -4.73
C ALA A 61 -16.85 -19.07 -6.02
N PHE A 62 -16.76 -18.17 -7.02
CA PHE A 62 -15.98 -18.41 -8.23
C PHE A 62 -14.47 -18.57 -7.92
N LEU A 63 -13.91 -17.67 -7.10
CA LEU A 63 -12.48 -17.68 -6.77
C LEU A 63 -12.07 -18.88 -5.91
N GLU A 64 -12.95 -19.35 -5.03
CA GLU A 64 -12.73 -20.57 -4.23
C GLU A 64 -12.73 -21.85 -5.08
N ALA A 65 -13.37 -21.82 -6.25
CA ALA A 65 -13.46 -22.96 -7.16
C ALA A 65 -12.32 -23.02 -8.20
N LEU A 66 -11.34 -22.11 -8.14
CA LEU A 66 -10.21 -22.01 -9.08
C LEU A 66 -9.00 -22.84 -8.66
#